data_AF-A0A842RAC7-F1
#
_entry.id   AF-A0A842RAC7-F1
#
_cell.length_a   1.000
_cell.length_b   1.000
_cell.length_c   1.000
_cell.angle_alpha   90.00
_cell.angle_beta   90.00
_cell.angle_gamma   90.00
#
_symmetry.space_group_name_H-M   'P 1'
#
loop_
_entity.id
_entity.type
_entity.pdbx_description
1 polymer ?
#
loop_
_entity_poly.entity_id
_entity_poly.type
_entity_poly.pdbx_seq_one_letter_code
_entity_poly.pdbx_strand_id
1 'polypeptide(L)'
;MKEIAALKEKPDNLIPRYEELVTTQEPKRALELAKELVEEVQDLLKNWREEQGRNERDPVEKVLDNWSDIIEYYNKIASAKQKNNLVAGRFAATNYSEYALWAFATLREFSKKGKTKQEILERLPEEHQKQIKKLLQTNDLKELLTAATKVKELMEKELQQKDLELPIATTLEEARKLIKKRKR
;
A
#
# COMPACT_ATOMS: atom_id res chain seq x y z
N MET A 1 31.19 -11.26 3.68
CA MET A 1 31.62 -9.88 4.03
C MET A 1 31.49 -8.85 2.89
N LYS A 2 31.15 -9.22 1.64
CA LYS A 2 31.04 -8.25 0.53
C LYS A 2 29.65 -7.62 0.30
N GLU A 3 28.64 -7.98 1.09
CA GLU A 3 27.24 -7.56 0.84
C GLU A 3 26.75 -6.40 1.75
N ILE A 4 27.53 -5.97 2.75
CA ILE A 4 27.22 -4.78 3.60
C ILE A 4 27.83 -3.49 3.00
N ALA A 5 28.49 -3.57 1.85
CA ALA A 5 29.15 -2.40 1.24
C ALA A 5 28.20 -1.45 0.50
N ALA A 6 26.95 -1.85 0.23
CA ALA A 6 25.94 -1.05 -0.47
C ALA A 6 25.12 -0.13 0.47
N LEU A 7 25.27 -0.23 1.78
CA LEU A 7 24.70 0.70 2.78
C LEU A 7 25.67 1.85 3.11
N LYS A 8 26.51 2.27 2.14
CA LYS A 8 27.66 3.14 2.41
C LYS A 8 27.32 4.60 2.68
N GLU A 9 26.13 5.07 2.33
CA GLU A 9 25.61 6.32 2.85
C GLU A 9 24.81 5.99 4.12
N LYS A 10 25.51 6.03 5.27
CA LYS A 10 24.81 6.21 6.53
C LYS A 10 24.10 7.56 6.43
N PRO A 11 22.78 7.66 6.60
CA PRO A 11 22.13 8.96 6.72
C PRO A 11 22.78 9.66 7.90
N ASP A 12 23.39 10.82 7.64
CA ASP A 12 24.23 11.53 8.61
C ASP A 12 23.48 11.84 9.93
N ASN A 13 22.14 11.80 9.90
CA ASN A 13 21.27 12.15 11.02
C ASN A 13 20.78 10.96 11.87
N LEU A 14 20.96 9.69 11.43
CA LEU A 14 20.40 8.54 12.15
C LEU A 14 21.12 8.24 13.48
N ILE A 15 22.45 8.24 13.44
CA ILE A 15 23.29 7.90 14.61
C ILE A 15 23.13 8.95 15.71
N PRO A 16 23.25 10.26 15.43
CA PRO A 16 23.05 11.29 16.45
C PRO A 16 21.65 11.26 17.10
N ARG A 17 20.60 10.97 16.33
CA ARG A 17 19.22 10.89 16.84
C ARG A 17 18.98 9.66 17.71
N TYR A 18 19.57 8.52 17.35
CA TYR A 18 19.53 7.33 18.20
C TYR A 18 20.25 7.57 19.53
N GLU A 19 21.41 8.23 19.49
CA GLU A 19 22.17 8.61 20.68
C GLU A 19 21.39 9.60 21.56
N GLU A 20 20.69 10.58 20.97
CA GLU A 20 19.79 11.49 21.70
C GLU A 20 18.62 10.73 22.34
N LEU A 21 18.01 9.77 21.63
CA LEU A 21 16.89 8.97 22.14
C LEU A 21 17.28 8.14 23.38
N VAL A 22 18.46 7.52 23.39
CA VAL A 22 18.90 6.68 24.51
C VAL A 22 19.43 7.47 25.71
N THR A 23 19.77 8.75 25.51
CA THR A 23 20.30 9.63 26.57
C THR A 23 19.27 10.61 27.12
N THR A 24 18.19 10.90 26.38
CA THR A 24 17.14 11.82 26.84
C THR A 24 16.35 11.26 28.02
N GLN A 25 16.12 12.10 29.03
CA GLN A 25 15.28 11.78 30.20
C GLN A 25 13.85 12.33 30.07
N GLU A 26 13.54 13.05 28.98
CA GLU A 26 12.23 13.66 28.75
C GLU A 26 11.31 12.74 27.93
N PRO A 27 10.20 12.23 28.51
CA PRO A 27 9.36 11.23 27.83
C PRO A 27 8.71 11.74 26.53
N LYS A 28 8.38 13.02 26.45
CA LYS A 28 7.78 13.62 25.24
C LYS A 28 8.80 13.68 24.10
N ARG A 29 10.04 14.08 24.40
CA ARG A 29 11.14 14.15 23.43
C ARG A 29 11.57 12.77 22.97
N ALA A 30 11.65 11.81 23.90
CA ALA A 30 11.91 10.40 23.55
C ALA A 30 10.88 9.86 22.56
N LEU A 31 9.59 10.17 22.75
CA LEU A 31 8.51 9.68 21.90
C LEU A 31 8.48 10.36 20.52
N GLU A 32 8.90 11.61 20.44
CA GLU A 32 9.10 12.34 19.18
C GLU A 32 10.29 11.76 18.38
N LEU A 33 11.46 11.64 19.02
CA LEU A 33 12.66 11.04 18.42
C LEU A 33 12.42 9.61 17.94
N ALA A 34 11.67 8.81 18.70
CA ALA A 34 11.32 7.45 18.29
C ALA A 34 10.44 7.42 17.04
N LYS A 35 9.50 8.36 16.88
CA LYS A 35 8.66 8.45 15.67
C LYS A 35 9.48 8.86 14.46
N GLU A 36 10.32 9.88 14.61
CA GLU A 36 11.21 10.36 13.55
C GLU A 36 12.19 9.27 13.09
N LEU A 37 12.77 8.53 14.04
CA LEU A 37 13.65 7.40 13.74
C LEU A 37 12.91 6.26 13.02
N VAL A 38 11.68 5.96 13.43
CA VAL A 38 10.87 4.93 12.76
C VAL A 38 10.55 5.33 11.32
N GLU A 39 10.18 6.59 11.08
CA GLU A 39 9.90 7.11 9.75
C GLU A 39 11.15 7.06 8.86
N GLU A 40 12.29 7.53 9.37
CA GLU A 40 13.57 7.54 8.65
C GLU A 40 14.07 6.11 8.34
N VAL A 41 13.95 5.17 9.30
CA VAL A 41 14.28 3.75 9.08
C VAL A 41 13.32 3.10 8.08
N GLN A 42 12.03 3.42 8.11
CA GLN A 42 11.06 2.91 7.13
C GLN A 42 11.38 3.41 5.72
N ASP A 43 11.75 4.67 5.58
CA ASP A 43 12.15 5.25 4.30
C ASP A 43 13.44 4.63 3.78
N LEU A 44 14.42 4.36 4.64
CA LEU A 44 15.65 3.67 4.24
C LEU A 44 15.39 2.22 3.86
N LEU A 45 14.55 1.50 4.61
CA LEU A 45 14.16 0.14 4.24
C LEU A 45 13.40 0.12 2.92
N LYS A 46 12.60 1.15 2.63
CA LYS A 46 11.90 1.29 1.35
C LYS A 46 12.88 1.61 0.21
N ASN A 47 13.76 2.58 0.38
CA ASN A 47 14.79 2.94 -0.61
C ASN A 47 15.76 1.76 -0.85
N TRP A 48 16.16 1.06 0.20
CA TRP A 48 17.00 -0.13 0.10
C TRP A 48 16.27 -1.29 -0.58
N ARG A 49 14.97 -1.51 -0.33
CA ARG A 49 14.16 -2.46 -1.12
C ARG A 49 14.05 -2.04 -2.59
N GLU A 50 13.98 -0.75 -2.88
CA GLU A 50 13.99 -0.21 -4.24
C GLU A 50 15.36 -0.38 -4.92
N GLU A 51 16.48 -0.25 -4.18
CA GLU A 51 17.84 -0.40 -4.69
C GLU A 51 18.32 -1.86 -4.80
N GLN A 52 18.03 -2.70 -3.81
CA GLN A 52 18.21 -4.16 -3.91
C GLN A 52 17.26 -4.77 -4.95
N GLY A 53 16.17 -4.07 -5.22
CA GLY A 53 15.24 -4.32 -6.32
C GLY A 53 15.72 -3.78 -7.67
N ARG A 54 17.01 -3.47 -7.89
CA ARG A 54 17.57 -3.37 -9.25
C ARG A 54 17.71 -4.77 -9.88
N ASN A 55 16.59 -5.42 -10.06
CA ASN A 55 16.23 -5.94 -11.36
C ASN A 55 15.04 -5.08 -11.79
N GLU A 56 15.04 -4.60 -13.03
CA GLU A 56 13.91 -3.94 -13.68
C GLU A 56 12.65 -4.82 -13.58
N ARG A 57 12.02 -4.84 -12.41
CA ARG A 57 10.71 -5.45 -12.25
C ARG A 57 9.75 -4.47 -12.86
N ASP A 58 9.14 -4.95 -13.92
CA ASP A 58 8.11 -4.26 -14.66
C ASP A 58 7.14 -3.58 -13.65
N PRO A 59 6.86 -2.26 -13.77
CA PRO A 59 5.84 -1.57 -12.98
C PRO A 59 4.53 -2.38 -12.88
N VAL A 60 4.23 -3.17 -13.91
CA VAL A 60 3.15 -4.15 -13.95
C VAL A 60 3.26 -5.20 -12.85
N GLU A 61 4.43 -5.80 -12.63
CA GLU A 61 4.66 -6.76 -11.54
C GLU A 61 4.43 -6.13 -10.16
N LYS A 62 4.72 -4.84 -10.02
CA LYS A 62 4.43 -4.10 -8.77
C LYS A 62 2.92 -3.85 -8.59
N VAL A 63 2.16 -3.72 -9.67
CA VAL A 63 0.68 -3.70 -9.61
C VAL A 63 0.15 -5.07 -9.19
N LEU A 64 0.71 -6.14 -9.77
CA LEU A 64 0.41 -7.53 -9.41
C LEU A 64 0.72 -7.84 -7.94
N ASP A 65 1.72 -7.19 -7.36
CA ASP A 65 2.05 -7.30 -5.94
C ASP A 65 0.94 -6.74 -5.04
N ASN A 66 0.38 -5.58 -5.39
CA ASN A 66 -0.75 -4.99 -4.66
C ASN A 66 -2.09 -5.71 -4.93
N TRP A 67 -2.20 -6.44 -6.05
CA TRP A 67 -3.45 -7.08 -6.45
C TRP A 67 -3.94 -8.14 -5.45
N SER A 68 -3.04 -8.91 -4.85
CA SER A 68 -3.43 -9.90 -3.84
C SER A 68 -4.04 -9.25 -2.60
N ASP A 69 -3.49 -8.12 -2.16
CA ASP A 69 -4.03 -7.36 -1.03
C ASP A 69 -5.38 -6.74 -1.38
N ILE A 70 -5.53 -6.18 -2.57
CA ILE A 70 -6.81 -5.68 -3.09
C ILE A 70 -7.88 -6.77 -3.03
N ILE A 71 -7.60 -7.99 -3.51
CA ILE A 71 -8.55 -9.11 -3.47
C ILE A 71 -8.81 -9.58 -2.04
N GLU A 72 -7.79 -9.65 -1.18
CA GLU A 72 -7.96 -10.03 0.22
C GLU A 72 -8.90 -9.06 0.94
N TYR A 73 -8.64 -7.76 0.85
CA TYR A 73 -9.45 -6.75 1.53
C TYR A 73 -10.84 -6.59 0.91
N TYR A 74 -11.00 -6.78 -0.40
CA TYR A 74 -12.32 -6.87 -1.03
C TYR A 74 -13.17 -7.98 -0.39
N ASN A 75 -12.60 -9.17 -0.24
CA ASN A 75 -13.29 -10.30 0.40
C ASN A 75 -13.57 -10.04 1.89
N LYS A 76 -12.68 -9.34 2.59
CA LYS A 76 -12.94 -8.90 3.98
C LYS A 76 -14.11 -7.93 4.06
N ILE A 77 -14.25 -6.99 3.12
CA ILE A 77 -15.42 -6.09 3.05
C ILE A 77 -16.70 -6.90 2.80
N ALA A 78 -16.68 -7.83 1.83
CA ALA A 78 -17.82 -8.69 1.54
C ALA A 78 -18.23 -9.55 2.76
N SER A 79 -17.25 -10.15 3.46
CA SER A 79 -17.49 -10.91 4.68
C SER A 79 -18.02 -10.04 5.81
N ALA A 80 -17.50 -8.83 5.98
CA ALA A 80 -17.98 -7.87 6.97
C ALA A 80 -19.44 -7.48 6.72
N LYS A 81 -19.83 -7.27 5.45
CA LYS A 81 -21.23 -7.04 5.06
C LYS A 81 -22.13 -8.23 5.45
N GLN A 82 -21.71 -9.46 5.12
CA GLN A 82 -22.49 -10.67 5.47
C GLN A 82 -22.68 -10.83 6.98
N LYS A 83 -21.65 -10.49 7.77
CA LYS A 83 -21.67 -10.56 9.24
C LYS A 83 -22.23 -9.30 9.90
N ASN A 84 -22.67 -8.30 9.12
CA ASN A 84 -23.09 -6.99 9.59
C ASN A 84 -22.08 -6.31 10.55
N ASN A 85 -20.77 -6.48 10.31
CA ASN A 85 -19.71 -5.95 11.16
C ASN A 85 -19.11 -4.67 10.57
N LEU A 86 -19.63 -3.52 10.99
CA LEU A 86 -19.21 -2.21 10.47
C LEU A 86 -17.73 -1.92 10.73
N VAL A 87 -17.22 -2.22 11.93
CA VAL A 87 -15.82 -1.94 12.30
C VAL A 87 -14.86 -2.71 11.39
N ALA A 88 -15.12 -4.01 11.20
CA ALA A 88 -14.32 -4.84 10.29
C ALA A 88 -14.43 -4.35 8.84
N GLY A 89 -15.62 -3.93 8.40
CA GLY A 89 -15.85 -3.39 7.06
C GLY A 89 -15.06 -2.09 6.81
N ARG A 90 -15.08 -1.16 7.77
CA ARG A 90 -14.34 0.11 7.70
C ARG A 90 -12.82 -0.09 7.71
N PHE A 91 -12.33 -0.98 8.57
CA PHE A 91 -10.93 -1.35 8.60
C PHE A 91 -10.49 -1.95 7.25
N ALA A 92 -11.27 -2.88 6.71
CA ALA A 92 -10.97 -3.50 5.42
C ALA A 92 -11.04 -2.49 4.26
N ALA A 93 -12.03 -1.59 4.25
CA ALA A 93 -12.19 -0.55 3.23
C ALA A 93 -11.03 0.46 3.23
N THR A 94 -10.52 0.83 4.41
CA THR A 94 -9.36 1.72 4.52
C THR A 94 -8.12 1.09 3.88
N ASN A 95 -7.81 -0.16 4.25
CA ASN A 95 -6.68 -0.89 3.66
C ASN A 95 -6.88 -1.10 2.15
N TYR A 96 -8.07 -1.52 1.73
CA TYR A 96 -8.41 -1.69 0.32
C TYR A 96 -8.15 -0.42 -0.49
N SER A 97 -8.60 0.74 0.02
CA SER A 97 -8.43 2.04 -0.64
C SER A 97 -6.96 2.43 -0.80
N GLU A 98 -6.13 2.08 0.18
CA GLU A 98 -4.69 2.34 0.14
C GLU A 98 -3.99 1.51 -0.94
N TYR A 99 -4.19 0.19 -0.94
CA TYR A 99 -3.61 -0.67 -1.97
C TYR A 99 -4.12 -0.31 -3.38
N ALA A 100 -5.40 0.06 -3.50
CA ALA A 100 -5.96 0.55 -4.76
C ALA A 100 -5.29 1.85 -5.23
N LEU A 101 -5.08 2.83 -4.35
CA LEU A 101 -4.36 4.07 -4.68
C LEU A 101 -2.96 3.78 -5.20
N TRP A 102 -2.23 2.89 -4.53
CA TRP A 102 -0.88 2.53 -4.94
C TRP A 102 -0.85 1.76 -6.25
N ALA A 103 -1.81 0.88 -6.50
CA ALA A 103 -1.94 0.18 -7.77
C ALA A 103 -2.22 1.14 -8.93
N PHE A 104 -3.19 2.06 -8.79
CA PHE A 104 -3.46 3.08 -9.82
C PHE A 104 -2.26 4.00 -10.05
N ALA A 105 -1.58 4.44 -8.98
CA ALA A 105 -0.37 5.25 -9.12
C ALA A 105 0.71 4.53 -9.92
N THR A 106 0.83 3.20 -9.74
CA THR A 106 1.81 2.40 -10.46
C THR A 106 1.42 2.22 -11.93
N LEU A 107 0.15 1.89 -12.21
CA LEU A 107 -0.35 1.77 -13.58
C LEU A 107 -0.16 3.08 -14.35
N ARG A 108 -0.42 4.22 -13.71
CA ARG A 108 -0.35 5.55 -14.33
C ARG A 108 1.04 6.19 -14.26
N GLU A 109 2.06 5.43 -13.83
CA GLU A 109 3.46 5.87 -13.74
C GLU A 109 3.64 7.15 -12.91
N PHE A 110 2.77 7.36 -11.92
CA PHE A 110 2.94 8.43 -10.96
C PHE A 110 4.10 8.07 -10.04
N SER A 111 5.18 8.86 -10.08
CA SER A 111 6.24 8.75 -9.07
C SER A 111 5.64 8.84 -7.67
N LYS A 112 5.88 7.80 -6.87
CA LYS A 112 5.46 7.67 -5.47
C LYS A 112 6.40 8.42 -4.51
N LYS A 113 7.58 8.84 -4.98
CA LYS A 113 8.62 9.46 -4.16
C LYS A 113 8.16 10.87 -3.75
N GLY A 114 8.01 11.09 -2.44
CA GLY A 114 7.63 12.37 -1.87
C GLY A 114 6.16 12.78 -2.06
N LYS A 115 5.28 11.87 -2.49
CA LYS A 115 3.83 12.16 -2.64
C LYS A 115 3.00 11.49 -1.56
N THR A 116 2.13 12.27 -0.97
CA THR A 116 1.07 11.84 -0.06
C THR A 116 -0.03 11.08 -0.80
N LYS A 117 -0.81 10.29 -0.06
CA LYS A 117 -1.99 9.57 -0.59
C LYS A 117 -3.02 10.54 -1.20
N GLN A 118 -3.14 11.73 -0.62
CA GLN A 118 -4.06 12.77 -1.08
C GLN A 118 -3.65 13.32 -2.45
N GLU A 119 -2.35 13.59 -2.66
CA GLU A 119 -1.84 14.06 -3.95
C GLU A 119 -1.97 13.00 -5.05
N ILE A 120 -1.87 11.72 -4.71
CA ILE A 120 -2.12 10.63 -5.66
C ILE A 120 -3.60 10.58 -6.01
N LEU A 121 -4.48 10.64 -5.01
CA LEU A 121 -5.93 10.64 -5.19
C LEU A 121 -6.37 11.78 -6.12
N GLU A 122 -5.85 12.99 -5.93
CA GLU A 122 -6.21 14.17 -6.74
C GLU A 122 -5.77 14.07 -8.20
N ARG A 123 -4.78 13.22 -8.52
CA ARG A 123 -4.32 12.96 -9.89
C ARG A 123 -5.10 11.86 -10.62
N LEU A 124 -5.96 11.12 -9.91
CA LEU A 124 -6.79 10.08 -10.54
C LEU A 124 -7.99 10.72 -11.27
N PRO A 125 -8.57 10.03 -12.27
CA PRO A 125 -9.81 10.50 -12.88
C PRO A 125 -10.94 10.63 -11.86
N GLU A 126 -11.86 11.58 -12.08
CA GLU A 126 -12.91 11.93 -11.12
C GLU A 126 -13.71 10.73 -10.60
N GLU A 127 -14.08 9.79 -11.48
CA GLU A 127 -14.82 8.58 -11.07
C GLU A 127 -14.00 7.70 -10.11
N HIS A 128 -12.68 7.61 -10.28
CA HIS A 128 -11.80 6.87 -9.37
C HIS A 128 -11.73 7.57 -8.01
N GLN A 129 -11.58 8.90 -8.02
CA GLN A 129 -11.55 9.69 -6.81
C GLN A 129 -12.84 9.51 -6.00
N LYS A 130 -13.98 9.56 -6.69
CA LYS A 130 -15.30 9.41 -6.10
C LYS A 130 -15.46 8.08 -5.39
N GLN A 131 -15.07 6.97 -6.02
CA GLN A 131 -15.21 5.65 -5.38
C GLN A 131 -14.24 5.47 -4.22
N ILE A 132 -13.00 5.96 -4.33
CA ILE A 132 -12.02 5.91 -3.23
C ILE A 132 -12.45 6.78 -2.04
N LYS A 133 -12.94 8.00 -2.28
CA LYS A 133 -13.51 8.86 -1.24
C LYS A 133 -14.72 8.19 -0.58
N LYS A 134 -15.58 7.54 -1.38
CA LYS A 134 -16.75 6.80 -0.85
C LYS A 134 -16.34 5.69 0.11
N LEU A 135 -15.29 4.92 -0.20
CA LEU A 135 -14.74 3.90 0.71
C LEU A 135 -14.27 4.47 2.05
N LEU A 136 -13.68 5.67 2.02
CA LEU A 136 -13.16 6.33 3.22
C LEU A 136 -14.25 7.04 4.05
N GLN A 137 -15.39 7.41 3.45
CA GLN A 137 -16.38 8.27 4.10
C GLN A 137 -17.68 7.55 4.50
N THR A 138 -18.11 6.51 3.78
CA THR A 138 -19.40 5.85 4.08
C THR A 138 -19.32 4.90 5.27
N ASN A 139 -20.40 4.88 6.07
CA ASN A 139 -20.62 3.93 7.16
C ASN A 139 -21.65 2.85 6.79
N ASP A 140 -22.10 2.81 5.54
CA ASP A 140 -23.00 1.78 5.05
C ASP A 140 -22.20 0.61 4.43
N LEU A 141 -22.35 -0.60 4.98
CA LEU A 141 -21.64 -1.81 4.53
C LEU A 141 -21.98 -2.20 3.09
N LYS A 142 -23.21 -1.95 2.62
CA LYS A 142 -23.61 -2.17 1.23
C LYS A 142 -22.91 -1.17 0.33
N GLU A 143 -22.86 0.10 0.74
CA GLU A 143 -22.15 1.13 -0.01
C GLU A 143 -20.64 0.91 -0.06
N LEU A 144 -20.02 0.44 1.03
CA LEU A 144 -18.61 0.05 1.06
C LEU A 144 -18.31 -1.04 0.03
N LEU A 145 -19.14 -2.10 0.01
CA LEU A 145 -18.95 -3.18 -0.97
C LEU A 145 -19.18 -2.67 -2.39
N THR A 146 -20.22 -1.87 -2.65
CA THR A 146 -20.47 -1.29 -3.98
C THR A 146 -19.32 -0.41 -4.45
N ALA A 147 -18.76 0.44 -3.58
CA ALA A 147 -17.61 1.27 -3.94
C ALA A 147 -16.36 0.42 -4.21
N ALA A 148 -16.12 -0.62 -3.41
CA ALA A 148 -14.99 -1.54 -3.62
C ALA A 148 -15.12 -2.31 -4.94
N THR A 149 -16.32 -2.80 -5.28
CA THR A 149 -16.59 -3.45 -6.57
C THR A 149 -16.27 -2.51 -7.74
N LYS A 150 -16.73 -1.25 -7.67
CA LYS A 150 -16.45 -0.27 -8.73
C LYS A 150 -14.97 0.05 -8.86
N VAL A 151 -14.25 0.20 -7.75
CA VAL A 151 -12.78 0.41 -7.79
C VAL A 151 -12.08 -0.77 -8.47
N LYS A 152 -12.51 -2.00 -8.16
CA LYS A 152 -11.98 -3.21 -8.79
C LYS A 152 -12.23 -3.21 -10.31
N GLU A 153 -13.46 -2.91 -10.74
CA GLU A 153 -13.83 -2.82 -12.17
C GLU A 153 -13.00 -1.75 -12.91
N LEU A 154 -12.79 -0.59 -12.28
CA LEU A 154 -11.95 0.48 -12.83
C LEU A 154 -10.50 0.02 -13.00
N MET A 155 -9.96 -0.71 -12.02
CA MET A 155 -8.61 -1.27 -12.10
C MET A 155 -8.49 -2.29 -13.23
N GLU A 156 -9.46 -3.22 -13.33
CA GLU A 156 -9.51 -4.23 -14.40
C GLU A 156 -9.53 -3.58 -15.78
N LYS A 157 -10.28 -2.48 -15.93
CA LYS A 157 -10.29 -1.70 -17.18
C LYS A 157 -8.93 -1.06 -17.50
N GLU A 158 -8.25 -0.47 -16.52
CA GLU A 158 -6.91 0.10 -16.75
C GLU A 158 -5.86 -0.96 -17.10
N LEU A 159 -5.97 -2.15 -16.50
CA LEU A 159 -5.11 -3.28 -16.80
C LEU A 159 -5.32 -3.78 -18.24
N GLN A 160 -6.57 -3.93 -18.67
CA GLN A 160 -6.92 -4.29 -20.05
C GLN A 160 -6.37 -3.26 -21.06
N GLN A 161 -6.47 -1.96 -20.75
CA GLN A 161 -5.93 -0.90 -21.62
C GLN A 161 -4.41 -0.95 -21.79
N LYS A 162 -3.70 -1.57 -20.85
CA LYS A 162 -2.25 -1.73 -20.87
C LYS A 162 -1.81 -3.10 -21.38
N ASP A 163 -2.73 -3.92 -21.88
CA ASP A 163 -2.51 -5.30 -22.33
C ASP A 163 -1.89 -6.19 -21.23
N LEU A 164 -2.33 -5.97 -19.99
CA LEU A 164 -1.82 -6.67 -18.81
C LEU A 164 -2.80 -7.75 -18.39
N GLU A 165 -2.44 -9.00 -18.63
CA GLU A 165 -3.16 -10.14 -18.07
C GLU A 165 -2.79 -10.32 -16.60
N LEU A 166 -3.73 -10.03 -15.70
CA LEU A 166 -3.59 -10.46 -14.32
C LEU A 166 -3.65 -11.99 -14.28
N PRO A 167 -2.81 -12.69 -13.49
CA PRO A 167 -3.15 -14.03 -13.04
C PRO A 167 -4.41 -13.86 -12.19
N ILE A 168 -5.57 -14.12 -12.79
CA ILE A 168 -6.86 -13.79 -12.19
C ILE A 168 -7.09 -14.75 -11.02
N ALA A 169 -6.60 -14.37 -9.85
CA ALA A 169 -7.18 -14.84 -8.60
C ALA A 169 -8.55 -14.18 -8.48
N THR A 170 -9.55 -14.84 -9.06
CA THR A 170 -10.96 -14.48 -8.90
C THR A 170 -11.46 -14.81 -7.49
N THR A 171 -10.76 -15.72 -6.79
CA THR A 171 -11.12 -16.22 -5.47
C THR A 171 -10.08 -15.91 -4.39
N LEU A 172 -10.53 -15.85 -3.14
CA LEU A 172 -9.67 -15.70 -1.96
C LEU A 172 -8.64 -16.85 -1.85
N GLU A 173 -8.99 -18.05 -2.31
CA GLU A 173 -8.10 -19.22 -2.26
C GLU A 173 -6.97 -19.12 -3.28
N GLU A 174 -7.25 -18.64 -4.49
CA GLU A 174 -6.24 -18.33 -5.51
C GLU A 174 -5.31 -17.21 -5.04
N ALA A 175 -5.88 -16.15 -4.45
CA ALA A 175 -5.10 -15.05 -3.87
C ALA A 175 -4.16 -15.57 -2.76
N ARG A 176 -4.65 -16.45 -1.88
CA ARG A 176 -3.82 -17.09 -0.84
C ARG A 176 -2.73 -18.00 -1.41
N LYS A 177 -3.00 -18.72 -2.51
CA LYS A 177 -1.99 -19.54 -3.21
C LYS A 177 -0.88 -18.68 -3.81
N LEU A 178 -1.23 -17.52 -4.39
CA LEU A 178 -0.26 -16.53 -4.89
C LEU A 178 0.60 -15.96 -3.74
N ILE A 179 -0.02 -15.54 -2.64
CA ILE A 179 0.68 -15.02 -1.45
C ILE A 179 1.63 -16.07 -0.86
N LYS A 180 1.20 -17.34 -0.79
CA LYS A 180 2.04 -18.45 -0.27
C LYS A 180 3.25 -18.75 -1.17
N LYS A 181 3.12 -18.65 -2.49
CA LYS A 181 4.25 -18.84 -3.42
C LYS A 181 5.31 -17.74 -3.29
N ARG A 182 4.93 -16.53 -2.86
CA ARG A 182 5.83 -15.39 -2.62
C ARG A 182 6.67 -15.46 -1.33
N LYS A 183 6.31 -16.32 -0.38
CA LYS A 183 7.03 -16.49 0.90
C LYS A 183 8.20 -17.49 0.85
N ARG A 184 8.55 -17.98 -0.34
CA ARG A 184 9.73 -18.81 -0.61
C ARG A 184 10.70 -18.02 -1.46
#